data_AF-A0A923UGP0-F1
#
_entry.id   AF-A0A923UGP0-F1
#
_cell.length_a   1.000
_cell.length_b   1.000
_cell.length_c   1.000
_cell.angle_alpha   90.00
_cell.angle_beta   90.00
_cell.angle_gamma   90.00
#
_symmetry.space_group_name_H-M   'P 1'
#
loop_
_entity.id
_entity.type
_entity.pdbx_description
1 polymer ?
#
loop_
_entity_poly.entity_id
_entity_poly.type
_entity_poly.pdbx_seq_one_letter_code
_entity_poly.pdbx_strand_id
1 'polypeptide(L)'
;MLKKIYFGLIAAITIIAVASLLGYGLDWGVRRWKLEQKLSDIEIFNGTVAKKNSQLEQVNYSCNPQAVYNPRTKATKTIYQNCTREVINYSIELSFGDKIDYGTLSKGQPAPKLWQEIKPGQPASLPKNYKNYIKASDTTILKRKAFLDSYQYAKLVPEIPKVYDKIKVDQVIQINHSDGYPKYEAEQMDLFDAELARLNGKLGESKQLNTIVILLPDYMNDMIFAVDQKWIGGNKNEVILFVNLAKDKSITRVQSLSWSTQNGEIESKLDNILVYQIKQLNTNQQITEAIENIQTTLETSFDRKSMQDYEYLLQEVKSRYGF
;
A
#
# COMPACT_ATOMS: atom_id res chain seq x y z
N MET A 1 -33.92 11.23 59.91
CA MET A 1 -34.32 11.62 58.54
C MET A 1 -33.15 12.24 57.76
N LEU A 2 -32.41 13.21 58.32
CA LEU A 2 -31.26 13.86 57.65
C LEU A 2 -30.15 12.91 57.15
N LYS A 3 -29.75 11.88 57.92
CA LYS A 3 -28.71 10.93 57.48
C LYS A 3 -29.07 10.19 56.19
N LYS A 4 -30.34 9.82 55.99
CA LYS A 4 -30.79 9.12 54.76
C LYS A 4 -30.76 10.04 53.54
N ILE A 5 -31.11 11.33 53.72
CA ILE A 5 -31.06 12.34 52.65
C ILE A 5 -29.60 12.61 52.23
N TYR A 6 -28.70 12.72 53.21
CA TYR A 6 -27.28 12.95 52.96
C TYR A 6 -26.59 11.79 52.22
N PHE A 7 -26.87 10.54 52.60
CA PHE A 7 -26.37 9.36 51.90
C PHE A 7 -26.92 9.23 50.47
N GLY A 8 -28.20 9.55 50.25
CA GLY A 8 -28.79 9.56 48.91
C GLY A 8 -28.15 10.61 47.99
N LEU A 9 -27.84 11.79 48.53
CA LEU A 9 -27.20 12.87 47.77
C LEU A 9 -25.76 12.51 47.36
N ILE A 10 -24.97 11.93 48.28
CA ILE A 10 -23.60 11.47 47.99
C ILE A 10 -23.61 10.35 46.93
N ALA A 11 -24.52 9.38 47.04
CA ALA A 11 -24.63 8.30 46.06
C ALA A 11 -24.96 8.83 44.65
N ALA A 12 -25.89 9.79 44.55
CA ALA A 12 -26.25 10.43 43.28
C ALA A 12 -25.06 11.20 42.66
N ILE A 13 -24.33 11.99 43.46
CA ILE A 13 -23.15 12.74 42.99
C ILE A 13 -22.07 11.77 42.50
N THR A 14 -21.80 10.69 43.22
CA THR A 14 -20.80 9.68 42.83
C THR A 14 -21.19 8.99 41.53
N ILE A 15 -22.47 8.62 41.33
CA ILE A 15 -22.94 8.02 40.08
C ILE A 15 -22.78 8.98 38.91
N ILE A 16 -23.14 10.27 39.08
CA ILE A 16 -22.99 11.29 38.04
C ILE A 16 -21.50 11.51 37.71
N ALA A 17 -20.62 11.55 38.71
CA ALA A 17 -19.18 11.72 38.51
C ALA A 17 -18.56 10.51 37.76
N VAL A 18 -18.92 9.29 38.14
CA VAL A 18 -18.46 8.06 37.46
C VAL A 18 -18.99 8.00 36.03
N ALA A 19 -20.27 8.29 35.80
CA ALA A 19 -20.86 8.34 34.46
C ALA A 19 -20.19 9.41 33.58
N SER A 20 -19.86 10.57 34.15
CA SER A 20 -19.15 11.64 33.45
C SER A 20 -17.73 11.21 33.08
N LEU A 21 -16.98 10.61 34.01
CA LEU A 21 -15.63 10.10 33.75
C LEU A 21 -15.61 9.00 32.67
N LEU A 22 -16.58 8.09 32.70
CA LEU A 22 -16.75 7.06 31.66
C LEU A 22 -17.11 7.71 30.31
N GLY A 23 -18.00 8.71 30.30
CA GLY A 23 -18.35 9.48 29.11
C GLY A 23 -17.15 10.21 28.49
N TYR A 24 -16.35 10.91 29.30
CA TYR A 24 -15.12 11.56 28.86
C TYR A 24 -14.08 10.56 28.35
N GLY A 25 -13.91 9.42 29.03
CA GLY A 25 -13.00 8.37 28.59
C GLY A 25 -13.38 7.78 27.23
N LEU A 26 -14.68 7.54 27.00
CA LEU A 26 -15.19 7.07 25.71
C LEU A 26 -15.03 8.12 24.61
N ASP A 27 -15.39 9.39 24.86
CA ASP A 27 -15.20 10.47 23.88
C ASP A 27 -13.73 10.65 23.51
N TRP A 28 -12.82 10.65 24.49
CA TRP A 28 -11.38 10.72 24.27
C TRP A 28 -10.87 9.53 23.45
N GLY A 29 -11.32 8.31 23.76
CA GLY A 29 -10.99 7.11 23.01
C GLY A 29 -11.45 7.17 21.56
N VAL A 30 -12.67 7.65 21.31
CA VAL A 30 -13.24 7.82 19.96
C VAL A 30 -12.47 8.88 19.17
N ARG A 31 -12.15 10.03 19.77
CA ARG A 31 -11.35 11.09 19.13
C ARG A 31 -9.96 10.60 18.77
N ARG A 32 -9.31 9.86 19.66
CA ARG A 32 -7.97 9.30 19.42
C ARG A 32 -8.00 8.27 18.30
N TRP A 33 -8.99 7.39 18.29
CA TRP A 33 -9.18 6.43 17.21
C TRP A 33 -9.41 7.13 15.86
N LYS A 34 -10.27 8.16 15.80
CA LYS A 34 -10.47 8.96 14.57
C LYS A 34 -9.20 9.67 14.10
N LEU A 35 -8.39 10.18 15.02
CA LEU A 35 -7.10 10.80 14.72
C LEU A 35 -6.12 9.78 14.11
N GLU A 36 -5.98 8.60 14.74
CA GLU A 36 -5.10 7.54 14.21
C GLU A 36 -5.57 7.05 12.85
N GLN A 37 -6.88 6.88 12.63
CA GLN A 37 -7.43 6.57 11.31
C GLN A 37 -7.11 7.64 10.26
N LYS A 38 -7.16 8.93 10.64
CA LYS A 38 -6.86 10.05 9.75
C LYS A 38 -5.37 10.16 9.41
N LEU A 39 -4.50 9.79 10.35
CA LEU A 39 -3.05 9.78 10.19
C LEU A 39 -2.54 8.53 9.46
N SER A 40 -3.23 7.41 9.56
CA SER A 40 -2.83 6.15 8.95
C SER A 40 -3.02 6.20 7.44
N ASP A 41 -1.99 5.82 6.71
CA ASP A 41 -2.03 5.62 5.26
C ASP A 41 -1.18 4.41 4.88
N ILE A 42 -1.37 3.89 3.67
CA ILE A 42 -0.68 2.70 3.17
C ILE A 42 0.25 3.08 2.02
N GLU A 43 1.54 2.81 2.18
CA GLU A 43 2.54 2.85 1.11
C GLU A 43 2.80 1.44 0.58
N ILE A 44 3.15 1.33 -0.70
CA ILE A 44 3.65 0.07 -1.27
C ILE A 44 5.16 0.06 -1.13
N PHE A 45 5.68 -0.97 -0.48
CA PHE A 45 7.09 -1.17 -0.25
C PHE A 45 7.60 -2.27 -1.18
N ASN A 46 8.55 -1.93 -2.04
CA ASN A 46 9.07 -2.86 -3.05
C ASN A 46 10.44 -3.40 -2.65
N GLY A 47 10.74 -4.59 -3.16
CA GLY A 47 12.01 -5.27 -2.97
C GLY A 47 12.03 -6.53 -3.82
N THR A 48 12.84 -7.50 -3.40
CA THR A 48 12.89 -8.82 -4.05
C THR A 48 12.65 -9.93 -3.05
N VAL A 49 12.30 -11.11 -3.54
CA VAL A 49 12.28 -12.32 -2.70
C VAL A 49 13.71 -12.72 -2.39
N ALA A 50 14.17 -12.50 -1.16
CA ALA A 50 15.52 -12.85 -0.74
C ALA A 50 15.68 -14.37 -0.60
N LYS A 51 14.73 -15.02 0.09
CA LYS A 51 14.80 -16.45 0.40
C LYS A 51 13.42 -17.11 0.40
N LYS A 52 13.40 -18.41 0.06
CA LYS A 52 12.27 -19.31 0.28
C LYS A 52 12.61 -20.26 1.41
N ASN A 53 11.66 -20.44 2.33
CA ASN A 53 11.82 -21.28 3.50
C ASN A 53 10.72 -22.35 3.54
N SER A 54 11.13 -23.58 3.82
CA SER A 54 10.24 -24.71 4.13
C SER A 54 10.78 -25.43 5.35
N GLN A 55 10.14 -25.22 6.51
CA GLN A 55 10.62 -25.75 7.79
C GLN A 55 9.72 -26.89 8.25
N LEU A 56 10.32 -28.07 8.49
CA LEU A 56 9.63 -29.21 9.08
C LEU A 56 9.53 -28.99 10.60
N GLU A 57 8.32 -29.11 11.13
CA GLU A 57 8.03 -28.97 12.56
C GLU A 57 7.13 -30.10 13.03
N GLN A 58 7.28 -30.48 14.31
CA GLN A 58 6.34 -31.38 14.98
C GLN A 58 5.38 -30.53 15.81
N VAL A 59 4.08 -30.68 15.55
CA VAL A 59 3.03 -29.97 16.28
C VAL A 59 2.18 -30.94 17.08
N ASN A 60 1.91 -30.56 18.32
CA ASN A 60 0.98 -31.27 19.20
C ASN A 60 -0.46 -30.82 18.89
N TYR A 61 -1.40 -31.76 18.84
CA TYR A 61 -2.81 -31.45 18.67
C TYR A 61 -3.68 -32.44 19.45
N SER A 62 -4.88 -31.99 19.82
CA SER A 62 -5.87 -32.83 20.48
C SER A 62 -6.52 -33.78 19.48
N CYS A 63 -6.46 -35.07 19.75
CA CYS A 63 -6.99 -36.15 18.92
C CYS A 63 -7.87 -37.10 19.73
N ASN A 64 -8.57 -38.01 19.06
CA ASN A 64 -9.35 -39.10 19.67
C ASN A 64 -10.27 -38.62 20.81
N PRO A 65 -11.30 -37.79 20.51
CA PRO A 65 -12.23 -37.33 21.52
C PRO A 65 -12.96 -38.53 22.15
N GLN A 66 -12.93 -38.63 23.48
CA GLN A 66 -13.67 -39.62 24.24
C GLN A 66 -14.64 -38.95 25.20
N ALA A 67 -15.90 -39.37 25.17
CA ALA A 67 -16.91 -38.92 26.11
C ALA A 67 -16.79 -39.73 27.41
N VAL A 68 -16.49 -39.06 28.52
CA VAL A 68 -16.41 -39.67 29.85
C VAL A 68 -17.57 -39.16 30.68
N TYR A 69 -18.45 -40.08 31.08
CA TYR A 69 -19.57 -39.78 31.97
C TYR A 69 -19.12 -39.77 33.42
N ASN A 70 -19.43 -38.69 34.14
CA ASN A 70 -19.21 -38.60 35.58
C ASN A 70 -20.51 -38.90 36.34
N PRO A 71 -20.62 -40.07 36.99
CA PRO A 71 -21.84 -40.47 37.69
C PRO A 71 -22.13 -39.61 38.94
N ARG A 72 -21.13 -38.96 39.54
CA ARG A 72 -21.35 -38.07 40.71
C ARG A 72 -21.98 -36.75 40.32
N THR A 73 -21.58 -36.17 39.19
CA THR A 73 -22.11 -34.87 38.72
C THR A 73 -23.19 -35.02 37.65
N LYS A 74 -23.52 -36.25 37.24
CA LYS A 74 -24.44 -36.57 36.13
C LYS A 74 -24.12 -35.79 34.84
N ALA A 75 -22.84 -35.54 34.59
CA ALA A 75 -22.37 -34.74 33.45
C ALA A 75 -21.39 -35.54 32.59
N THR A 76 -21.46 -35.34 31.28
CA THR A 76 -20.51 -35.92 30.33
C THR A 76 -19.46 -34.87 29.97
N LYS A 77 -18.17 -35.23 30.07
CA LYS A 77 -17.06 -34.39 29.63
C LYS A 77 -16.34 -35.07 28.48
N THR A 78 -16.01 -34.30 27.43
CA THR A 78 -15.11 -34.77 26.38
C THR A 78 -13.68 -34.62 26.84
N ILE A 79 -12.92 -35.71 26.85
CA ILE A 79 -11.46 -35.72 27.03
C ILE A 79 -10.80 -35.97 25.68
N TYR A 80 -9.60 -35.45 25.50
CA TYR A 80 -8.82 -35.61 24.28
C TYR A 80 -7.46 -36.21 24.61
N GLN A 81 -6.92 -37.02 23.71
CA GLN A 81 -5.54 -37.46 23.75
C GLN A 81 -4.65 -36.39 23.10
N ASN A 82 -3.37 -36.33 23.51
CA ASN A 82 -2.37 -35.50 22.85
C ASN A 82 -1.68 -36.35 21.78
N CYS A 83 -1.88 -35.99 20.51
CA CYS A 83 -1.18 -36.57 19.38
C CYS A 83 -0.14 -35.59 18.83
N THR A 84 0.83 -36.13 18.10
CA THR A 84 1.83 -35.37 17.37
C THR A 84 1.70 -35.62 15.87
N ARG A 85 1.90 -34.58 15.05
CA ARG A 85 2.06 -34.75 13.60
C ARG A 85 3.17 -33.86 13.08
N GLU A 86 3.77 -34.27 11.98
CA GLU A 86 4.75 -33.48 11.25
C GLU A 86 4.05 -32.55 10.25
N VAL A 87 4.41 -31.27 10.30
CA VAL A 87 3.92 -30.23 9.39
C VAL A 87 5.09 -29.48 8.76
N ILE A 88 4.87 -28.88 7.60
CA ILE A 88 5.84 -28.04 6.90
C ILE A 88 5.27 -26.62 6.84
N ASN A 89 6.03 -25.66 7.37
CA ASN A 89 5.74 -24.22 7.29
C ASN A 89 6.40 -23.64 6.05
N TYR A 90 5.58 -23.13 5.12
CA TYR A 90 6.06 -22.51 3.89
C TYR A 90 6.05 -20.99 4.03
N SER A 91 7.20 -20.36 3.85
CA SER A 91 7.29 -18.89 3.89
C SER A 91 8.35 -18.38 2.93
N ILE A 92 8.33 -17.08 2.70
CA ILE A 92 9.42 -16.36 2.03
C ILE A 92 9.88 -15.21 2.89
N GLU A 93 11.12 -14.79 2.68
CA GLU A 93 11.72 -13.61 3.27
C GLU A 93 12.02 -12.62 2.14
N LEU A 94 11.62 -11.37 2.31
CA LEU A 94 11.87 -10.30 1.35
C LEU A 94 13.19 -9.59 1.65
N SER A 95 13.77 -8.92 0.66
CA SER A 95 15.06 -8.26 0.81
C SER A 95 15.07 -7.11 1.83
N PHE A 96 13.90 -6.55 2.14
CA PHE A 96 13.71 -5.59 3.23
C PHE A 96 13.32 -6.23 4.58
N GLY A 97 13.51 -7.54 4.74
CA GLY A 97 13.42 -8.26 6.03
C GLY A 97 12.04 -8.79 6.43
N ASP A 98 10.97 -8.45 5.68
CA ASP A 98 9.63 -8.94 6.00
C ASP A 98 9.46 -10.41 5.60
N LYS A 99 8.74 -11.17 6.45
CA LYS A 99 8.41 -12.58 6.21
C LYS A 99 6.95 -12.72 5.80
N ILE A 100 6.70 -13.46 4.73
CA ILE A 100 5.33 -13.77 4.27
C ILE A 100 5.08 -15.25 4.45
N ASP A 101 4.04 -15.57 5.20
CA ASP A 101 3.58 -16.94 5.42
C ASP A 101 2.66 -17.40 4.29
N TYR A 102 2.92 -18.59 3.75
CA TYR A 102 2.11 -19.30 2.76
C TYR A 102 1.32 -20.45 3.37
N GLY A 103 1.49 -20.70 4.66
CA GLY A 103 0.70 -21.61 5.46
C GLY A 103 1.49 -22.83 5.92
N THR A 104 0.85 -23.57 6.83
CA THR A 104 1.34 -24.79 7.45
C THR A 104 0.55 -25.97 6.89
N LEU A 105 1.23 -26.94 6.27
CA LEU A 105 0.60 -28.14 5.71
C LEU A 105 1.17 -29.40 6.34
N SER A 106 0.39 -30.48 6.38
CA SER A 106 0.89 -31.77 6.89
C SER A 106 1.99 -32.30 5.96
N LYS A 107 2.99 -32.98 6.53
CA LYS A 107 4.04 -33.62 5.73
C LYS A 107 3.42 -34.58 4.71
N GLY A 108 3.86 -34.47 3.46
CA GLY A 108 3.34 -35.25 2.33
C GLY A 108 2.25 -34.55 1.51
N GLN A 109 1.70 -33.43 1.98
CA GLN A 109 0.84 -32.58 1.15
C GLN A 109 1.70 -31.74 0.19
N PRO A 110 1.21 -31.44 -1.04
CA PRO A 110 1.93 -30.57 -1.96
C PRO A 110 2.04 -29.16 -1.39
N ALA A 111 3.18 -28.50 -1.61
CA ALA A 111 3.40 -27.12 -1.18
C ALA A 111 2.36 -26.17 -1.81
N PRO A 112 2.04 -25.02 -1.19
CA PRO A 112 1.08 -24.06 -1.75
C PRO A 112 1.48 -23.63 -3.17
N LYS A 113 0.54 -23.64 -4.13
CA LYS A 113 0.80 -23.31 -5.55
C LYS A 113 1.55 -21.99 -5.72
N LEU A 114 1.06 -20.92 -5.09
CA LEU A 114 1.72 -19.60 -5.13
C LEU A 114 3.15 -19.64 -4.59
N TRP A 115 3.40 -20.39 -3.50
CA TRP A 115 4.76 -20.53 -2.97
C TRP A 115 5.68 -21.28 -3.94
N GLN A 116 5.17 -22.27 -4.68
CA GLN A 116 5.96 -23.02 -5.66
C GLN A 116 6.40 -22.13 -6.84
N GLU A 117 5.51 -21.27 -7.35
CA GLU A 117 5.76 -20.38 -8.48
C GLU A 117 6.80 -19.29 -8.19
N ILE A 118 6.92 -18.89 -6.92
CA ILE A 118 7.84 -17.85 -6.47
C ILE A 118 9.29 -18.31 -6.60
N LYS A 119 10.17 -17.43 -7.11
CA LYS A 119 11.62 -17.64 -7.22
C LYS A 119 12.38 -16.57 -6.43
N PRO A 120 13.49 -16.92 -5.73
CA PRO A 120 14.39 -15.91 -5.18
C PRO A 120 14.87 -14.93 -6.27
N GLY A 121 15.05 -13.66 -5.90
CA GLY A 121 15.43 -12.55 -6.79
C GLY A 121 14.27 -11.93 -7.58
N GLN A 122 13.08 -12.54 -7.60
CA GLN A 122 11.93 -11.94 -8.27
C GLN A 122 11.42 -10.70 -7.50
N PRO A 123 10.81 -9.72 -8.18
CA PRO A 123 10.16 -8.58 -7.53
C PRO A 123 9.07 -8.99 -6.55
N ALA A 124 8.96 -8.24 -5.46
CA ALA A 124 7.91 -8.41 -4.46
C ALA A 124 7.55 -7.07 -3.83
N SER A 125 6.25 -6.90 -3.55
CA SER A 125 5.68 -5.67 -3.01
C SER A 125 4.78 -5.98 -1.82
N LEU A 126 4.86 -5.17 -0.76
CA LEU A 126 4.00 -5.28 0.41
C LEU A 126 3.37 -3.94 0.79
N PRO A 127 2.09 -3.92 1.21
CA PRO A 127 1.50 -2.73 1.81
C PRO A 127 2.10 -2.52 3.21
N LYS A 128 2.56 -1.30 3.50
CA LYS A 128 3.03 -0.87 4.82
C LYS A 128 2.23 0.32 5.30
N ASN A 129 1.79 0.25 6.55
CA ASN A 129 1.16 1.38 7.21
C ASN A 129 2.22 2.41 7.60
N TYR A 130 1.92 3.69 7.41
CA TYR A 130 2.72 4.79 7.89
C TYR A 130 1.84 5.96 8.33
N LYS A 131 2.42 6.89 9.09
CA LYS A 131 1.75 8.13 9.45
C LYS A 131 1.94 9.15 8.33
N ASN A 132 0.84 9.59 7.72
CA ASN A 132 0.82 10.58 6.65
C ASN A 132 0.23 11.90 7.14
N TYR A 133 1.08 12.78 7.66
CA TYR A 133 0.66 14.10 8.15
C TYR A 133 0.09 15.01 7.04
N ILE A 134 0.56 14.85 5.79
CA ILE A 134 0.09 15.62 4.64
C ILE A 134 -1.35 15.27 4.31
N LYS A 135 -1.65 13.98 4.10
CA LYS A 135 -3.03 13.54 3.80
C LYS A 135 -3.96 13.69 5.01
N ALA A 136 -3.43 13.72 6.23
CA ALA A 136 -4.21 14.00 7.42
C ALA A 136 -4.59 15.49 7.55
N SER A 137 -3.66 16.41 7.28
CA SER A 137 -3.85 17.86 7.34
C SER A 137 -4.86 18.33 6.30
N ASP A 138 -5.79 19.21 6.66
CA ASP A 138 -6.74 19.78 5.70
C ASP A 138 -6.30 21.15 5.16
N THR A 139 -5.23 21.72 5.74
CA THR A 139 -4.61 22.96 5.26
C THR A 139 -3.41 22.76 4.34
N THR A 140 -2.99 21.52 4.11
CA THR A 140 -1.91 21.24 3.16
C THR A 140 -2.20 21.86 1.79
N ILE A 141 -1.21 22.56 1.24
CA ILE A 141 -1.27 23.17 -0.10
C ILE A 141 -1.50 22.15 -1.21
N LEU A 142 -1.27 20.86 -0.92
CA LEU A 142 -1.47 19.74 -1.85
C LEU A 142 -2.96 19.38 -2.02
N LYS A 143 -3.83 19.72 -1.05
CA LYS A 143 -5.28 19.48 -1.14
C LYS A 143 -5.99 20.71 -1.71
N ARG A 144 -6.19 20.76 -3.02
CA ARG A 144 -6.94 21.84 -3.69
C ARG A 144 -8.39 21.39 -3.90
N LYS A 145 -9.19 21.49 -2.82
CA LYS A 145 -10.60 21.04 -2.78
C LYS A 145 -11.49 21.55 -3.91
N ALA A 146 -11.23 22.74 -4.43
CA ALA A 146 -12.08 23.37 -5.45
C ALA A 146 -11.92 22.79 -6.87
N PHE A 147 -10.94 21.90 -7.11
CA PHE A 147 -10.51 21.53 -8.46
C PHE A 147 -11.02 20.16 -8.96
N LEU A 148 -11.42 19.26 -8.05
CA LEU A 148 -11.89 17.91 -8.41
C LEU A 148 -13.31 17.91 -8.99
N ASP A 149 -14.22 18.72 -8.42
CA ASP A 149 -15.62 18.80 -8.87
C ASP A 149 -15.76 19.48 -10.24
N SER A 150 -14.74 20.21 -10.69
CA SER A 150 -14.71 20.90 -11.99
C SER A 150 -14.14 20.06 -13.13
N TYR A 151 -13.60 18.87 -12.87
CA TYR A 151 -12.86 18.12 -13.88
C TYR A 151 -13.69 17.01 -14.55
N GLN A 152 -13.81 17.11 -15.87
CA GLN A 152 -14.43 16.10 -16.74
C GLN A 152 -13.85 14.68 -16.58
N TYR A 153 -12.66 14.57 -15.98
CA TYR A 153 -11.91 13.32 -15.82
C TYR A 153 -12.04 12.68 -14.43
N ALA A 154 -12.78 13.24 -13.47
CA ALA A 154 -12.83 12.72 -12.09
C ALA A 154 -13.22 11.23 -12.00
N LYS A 155 -14.11 10.78 -12.88
CA LYS A 155 -14.55 9.37 -12.99
C LYS A 155 -13.54 8.45 -13.70
N LEU A 156 -12.58 9.03 -14.41
CA LEU A 156 -11.58 8.35 -15.23
C LEU A 156 -10.22 8.23 -14.53
N VAL A 157 -10.03 8.94 -13.41
CA VAL A 157 -8.83 8.82 -12.61
C VAL A 157 -8.75 7.39 -12.03
N PRO A 158 -7.66 6.65 -12.29
CA PRO A 158 -7.52 5.28 -11.80
C PRO A 158 -7.48 5.20 -10.27
N GLU A 159 -7.72 4.00 -9.74
CA GLU A 159 -7.36 3.69 -8.36
C GLU A 159 -5.84 3.53 -8.24
N ILE A 160 -5.31 3.84 -7.07
CA ILE A 160 -3.91 3.50 -6.75
C ILE A 160 -3.78 1.97 -6.83
N PRO A 161 -2.73 1.43 -7.49
CA PRO A 161 -2.46 0.00 -7.54
C PRO A 161 -2.49 -0.66 -6.16
N LYS A 162 -2.92 -1.92 -6.10
CA LYS A 162 -2.98 -2.69 -4.85
C LYS A 162 -2.21 -3.99 -4.99
N VAL A 163 -1.59 -4.41 -3.89
CA VAL A 163 -0.88 -5.69 -3.85
C VAL A 163 -1.89 -6.85 -3.92
N TYR A 164 -1.66 -7.79 -4.81
CA TYR A 164 -2.41 -9.03 -4.98
C TYR A 164 -1.47 -10.26 -4.94
N ASP A 165 -2.03 -11.47 -4.89
CA ASP A 165 -1.25 -12.72 -4.75
C ASP A 165 -0.18 -12.69 -3.66
N LYS A 166 -0.43 -11.92 -2.60
CA LYS A 166 0.46 -11.57 -1.47
C LYS A 166 1.67 -10.69 -1.79
N ILE A 167 2.18 -10.65 -3.02
CA ILE A 167 3.43 -9.93 -3.35
C ILE A 167 3.48 -9.22 -4.69
N LYS A 168 2.44 -9.32 -5.53
CA LYS A 168 2.44 -8.74 -6.88
C LYS A 168 1.67 -7.43 -6.91
N VAL A 169 2.00 -6.55 -7.83
CA VAL A 169 1.27 -5.30 -8.09
C VAL A 169 1.49 -4.91 -9.55
N ASP A 170 0.42 -4.47 -10.22
CA ASP A 170 0.48 -3.95 -11.59
C ASP A 170 0.53 -2.43 -11.50
N GLN A 171 1.62 -1.83 -11.97
CA GLN A 171 1.97 -0.43 -11.75
C GLN A 171 2.04 0.36 -13.06
N VAL A 172 1.78 -0.29 -14.18
CA VAL A 172 1.57 0.35 -15.47
C VAL A 172 0.06 0.44 -15.73
N ILE A 173 -0.45 1.67 -15.75
CA ILE A 173 -1.87 1.94 -15.96
C ILE A 173 -2.03 2.60 -17.32
N GLN A 174 -2.75 1.95 -18.22
CA GLN A 174 -3.16 2.57 -19.47
C GLN A 174 -4.56 3.18 -19.33
N ILE A 175 -4.67 4.49 -19.52
CA ILE A 175 -5.95 5.17 -19.65
C ILE A 175 -6.26 5.30 -21.15
N ASN A 176 -7.36 4.73 -21.62
CA ASN A 176 -7.83 4.90 -22.99
C ASN A 176 -9.31 5.28 -22.99
N HIS A 177 -9.65 6.40 -23.61
CA HIS A 177 -11.02 6.93 -23.62
C HIS A 177 -11.55 7.29 -25.02
N SER A 178 -10.82 6.98 -26.09
CA SER A 178 -11.27 7.28 -27.45
C SER A 178 -10.75 6.32 -28.49
N ASP A 179 -11.56 6.08 -29.52
CA ASP A 179 -11.18 5.34 -30.70
C ASP A 179 -9.95 5.95 -31.40
N GLY A 180 -8.97 5.10 -31.72
CA GLY A 180 -7.77 5.47 -32.48
C GLY A 180 -6.57 5.95 -31.66
N TYR A 181 -6.62 5.92 -30.33
CA TYR A 181 -5.43 6.01 -29.49
C TYR A 181 -4.87 4.62 -29.18
N PRO A 182 -3.55 4.49 -29.00
CA PRO A 182 -2.91 3.19 -28.93
C PRO A 182 -3.44 2.41 -27.75
N LYS A 183 -3.88 1.18 -28.00
CA LYS A 183 -4.09 0.15 -26.98
C LYS A 183 -2.87 -0.75 -26.99
N TYR A 184 -2.27 -1.00 -25.83
CA TYR A 184 -1.25 -2.04 -25.73
C TYR A 184 -1.95 -3.38 -25.61
N GLU A 185 -1.43 -4.36 -26.32
CA GLU A 185 -1.89 -5.74 -26.16
C GLU A 185 -1.48 -6.26 -24.77
N ALA A 186 -2.19 -7.28 -24.28
CA ALA A 186 -1.95 -7.83 -22.95
C ALA A 186 -0.48 -8.23 -22.74
N GLU A 187 0.14 -8.87 -23.73
CA GLU A 187 1.55 -9.27 -23.67
C GLU A 187 2.51 -8.07 -23.54
N GLN A 188 2.20 -6.95 -24.19
CA GLN A 188 3.02 -5.74 -24.08
C GLN A 188 2.85 -5.08 -22.71
N MET A 189 1.62 -5.09 -22.17
CA MET A 189 1.35 -4.61 -20.81
C MET A 189 2.05 -5.48 -19.76
N ASP A 190 1.98 -6.81 -19.91
CA ASP A 190 2.65 -7.77 -19.02
C ASP A 190 4.18 -7.55 -19.02
N LEU A 191 4.78 -7.28 -20.19
CA LEU A 191 6.19 -6.92 -20.29
C LEU A 191 6.49 -5.60 -19.55
N PHE A 192 5.66 -4.58 -19.77
CA PHE A 192 5.80 -3.27 -19.14
C PHE A 192 5.78 -3.37 -17.62
N ASP A 193 4.79 -4.09 -17.08
CA ASP A 193 4.65 -4.35 -15.64
C ASP A 193 5.80 -5.19 -15.11
N ALA A 194 6.26 -6.21 -15.85
CA ALA A 194 7.38 -7.04 -15.43
C ALA A 194 8.70 -6.25 -15.32
N GLU A 195 9.01 -5.40 -16.31
CA GLU A 195 10.21 -4.55 -16.27
C GLU A 195 10.10 -3.47 -15.18
N LEU A 196 8.94 -2.84 -15.03
CA LEU A 196 8.71 -1.85 -13.98
C LEU A 196 8.79 -2.49 -12.57
N ALA A 197 8.25 -3.69 -12.40
CA ALA A 197 8.38 -4.45 -11.17
C ALA A 197 9.85 -4.78 -10.87
N ARG A 198 10.66 -5.10 -11.88
CA ARG A 198 12.10 -5.34 -11.72
C ARG A 198 12.85 -4.10 -11.25
N LEU A 199 12.55 -2.94 -11.85
CA LEU A 199 13.04 -1.63 -11.41
C LEU A 199 12.65 -1.35 -9.96
N ASN A 200 11.36 -1.50 -9.64
CA ASN A 200 10.85 -1.24 -8.30
C ASN A 200 11.41 -2.23 -7.27
N GLY A 201 11.67 -3.49 -7.65
CA GLY A 201 12.35 -4.43 -6.77
C GLY A 201 13.78 -4.00 -6.42
N LYS A 202 14.54 -3.49 -7.40
CA LYS A 202 15.91 -3.00 -7.19
C LYS A 202 15.97 -1.69 -6.38
N LEU A 203 15.18 -0.70 -6.79
CA LEU A 203 15.20 0.64 -6.19
C LEU A 203 14.32 0.73 -4.93
N GLY A 204 13.35 -0.17 -4.77
CA GLY A 204 12.58 -0.32 -3.54
C GLY A 204 13.46 -0.73 -2.36
N GLU A 205 14.39 -1.67 -2.57
CA GLU A 205 15.31 -2.10 -1.51
C GLU A 205 16.29 -1.00 -1.10
N SER A 206 16.90 -0.33 -2.08
CA SER A 206 17.96 0.65 -1.84
C SER A 206 17.45 2.05 -1.50
N LYS A 207 16.30 2.47 -2.07
CA LYS A 207 15.74 3.82 -1.96
C LYS A 207 14.31 3.87 -1.41
N GLN A 208 13.71 2.73 -1.10
CA GLN A 208 12.30 2.63 -0.69
C GLN A 208 11.32 3.11 -1.76
N LEU A 209 11.74 3.17 -3.03
CA LEU A 209 10.98 3.74 -4.15
C LEU A 209 9.80 2.86 -4.60
N ASN A 210 8.72 3.52 -5.00
CA ASN A 210 7.56 2.94 -5.66
C ASN A 210 7.18 3.72 -6.93
N THR A 211 7.58 3.23 -8.10
CA THR A 211 7.29 3.90 -9.37
C THR A 211 5.97 3.39 -9.95
N ILE A 212 5.11 4.30 -10.39
CA ILE A 212 3.87 4.01 -11.12
C ILE A 212 3.98 4.71 -12.47
N VAL A 213 3.65 4.02 -13.57
CA VAL A 213 3.63 4.61 -14.91
C VAL A 213 2.19 4.68 -15.39
N ILE A 214 1.73 5.86 -15.79
CA ILE A 214 0.41 6.09 -16.34
C ILE A 214 0.57 6.51 -17.80
N LEU A 215 0.11 5.65 -18.71
CA LEU A 215 0.09 5.91 -20.14
C LEU A 215 -1.21 6.66 -20.47
N LEU A 216 -1.07 7.86 -21.03
CA LEU A 216 -2.18 8.76 -21.33
C LEU A 216 -2.21 9.12 -22.82
N PRO A 217 -3.39 9.37 -23.41
CA PRO A 217 -3.49 10.09 -24.67
C PRO A 217 -2.94 11.51 -24.54
N ASP A 218 -2.25 12.00 -25.56
CA ASP A 218 -1.66 13.35 -25.60
C ASP A 218 -2.65 14.51 -25.38
N TYR A 219 -3.92 14.33 -25.74
CA TYR A 219 -4.99 15.31 -25.48
C TYR A 219 -5.47 15.33 -24.02
N MET A 220 -5.07 14.37 -23.18
CA MET A 220 -5.50 14.24 -21.79
C MET A 220 -4.47 14.78 -20.78
N ASN A 221 -3.68 15.80 -21.16
CA ASN A 221 -2.69 16.43 -20.26
C ASN A 221 -3.25 16.80 -18.89
N ASP A 222 -4.50 17.24 -18.90
CA ASP A 222 -5.22 17.69 -17.73
C ASP A 222 -5.59 16.57 -16.73
N MET A 223 -5.54 15.31 -17.15
CA MET A 223 -5.71 14.13 -16.28
C MET A 223 -4.67 14.10 -15.15
N ILE A 224 -3.47 14.65 -15.41
CA ILE A 224 -2.38 14.67 -14.44
C ILE A 224 -2.79 15.44 -13.18
N PHE A 225 -3.48 16.58 -13.35
CA PHE A 225 -4.02 17.34 -12.21
C PHE A 225 -5.15 16.58 -11.49
N ALA A 226 -5.98 15.84 -12.23
CA ALA A 226 -7.04 15.04 -11.62
C ALA A 226 -6.46 13.89 -10.77
N VAL A 227 -5.38 13.24 -11.24
CA VAL A 227 -4.63 12.23 -10.48
C VAL A 227 -3.95 12.85 -9.27
N ASP A 228 -3.22 13.96 -9.45
CA ASP A 228 -2.57 14.69 -8.35
C ASP A 228 -3.55 15.02 -7.22
N GLN A 229 -4.75 15.50 -7.56
CA GLN A 229 -5.75 15.84 -6.55
C GLN A 229 -6.41 14.62 -5.90
N LYS A 230 -6.75 13.58 -6.67
CA LYS A 230 -7.38 12.38 -6.11
C LYS A 230 -6.40 11.59 -5.24
N TRP A 231 -5.13 11.51 -5.65
CA TRP A 231 -4.09 10.76 -4.95
C TRP A 231 -3.32 11.64 -3.94
N ILE A 232 -3.58 12.95 -3.92
CA ILE A 232 -2.94 13.96 -3.07
C ILE A 232 -1.42 13.94 -3.27
N GLY A 233 -0.99 13.99 -4.53
CA GLY A 233 0.41 13.89 -4.94
C GLY A 233 1.05 12.51 -4.71
N GLY A 234 0.26 11.47 -4.44
CA GLY A 234 0.73 10.10 -4.17
C GLY A 234 1.16 9.87 -2.71
N ASN A 235 1.93 8.80 -2.51
CA ASN A 235 2.62 8.51 -1.25
C ASN A 235 4.05 9.08 -1.24
N LYS A 236 4.62 9.22 -0.04
CA LYS A 236 5.99 9.77 0.15
C LYS A 236 7.10 9.06 -0.62
N ASN A 237 6.88 7.79 -0.94
CA ASN A 237 7.86 6.96 -1.60
C ASN A 237 7.54 6.74 -3.08
N GLU A 238 6.50 7.42 -3.60
CA GLU A 238 6.03 7.26 -4.95
C GLU A 238 6.67 8.23 -5.94
N VAL A 239 6.88 7.73 -7.16
CA VAL A 239 7.09 8.55 -8.35
C VAL A 239 6.05 8.10 -9.37
N ILE A 240 5.08 8.95 -9.64
CA ILE A 240 4.03 8.69 -10.63
C ILE A 240 4.45 9.38 -11.92
N LEU A 241 4.80 8.59 -12.93
CA LEU A 241 5.22 9.05 -14.23
C LEU A 241 4.04 9.03 -15.19
N PHE A 242 3.76 10.16 -15.81
CA PHE A 242 2.78 10.29 -16.87
C PHE A 242 3.50 10.30 -18.20
N VAL A 243 3.14 9.39 -19.09
CA VAL A 243 3.70 9.30 -20.44
C VAL A 243 2.57 9.53 -21.43
N ASN A 244 2.60 10.70 -22.07
CA ASN A 244 1.58 11.10 -23.02
C ASN A 244 1.92 10.58 -24.41
N LEU A 245 0.99 9.86 -25.02
CA LEU A 245 1.16 9.16 -26.27
C LEU A 245 0.23 9.74 -27.35
N ALA A 246 0.79 10.02 -28.52
CA ALA A 246 -0.01 10.25 -29.71
C ALA A 246 -0.54 8.92 -30.28
N LYS A 247 -1.36 9.01 -31.34
CA LYS A 247 -2.01 7.84 -31.97
C LYS A 247 -1.04 6.76 -32.46
N ASP A 248 0.15 7.15 -32.88
CA ASP A 248 1.22 6.28 -33.39
C ASP A 248 2.17 5.76 -32.27
N LYS A 249 1.78 5.90 -31.00
CA LYS A 249 2.59 5.63 -29.80
C LYS A 249 3.84 6.49 -29.68
N SER A 250 3.92 7.63 -30.38
CA SER A 250 4.97 8.61 -30.09
C SER A 250 4.76 9.27 -28.74
N ILE A 251 5.84 9.39 -27.99
CA ILE A 251 5.88 10.05 -26.68
C ILE A 251 5.92 11.55 -26.96
N THR A 252 4.88 12.24 -26.53
CA THR A 252 4.72 13.69 -26.75
C THR A 252 5.16 14.50 -25.55
N ARG A 253 5.07 13.91 -24.35
CA ARG A 253 5.42 14.54 -23.08
C ARG A 253 5.60 13.50 -21.99
N VAL A 254 6.47 13.79 -21.05
CA VAL A 254 6.56 13.10 -19.76
C VAL A 254 6.39 14.10 -18.62
N GLN A 255 5.65 13.71 -17.59
CA GLN A 255 5.52 14.49 -16.36
C GLN A 255 5.68 13.58 -15.14
N SER A 256 6.17 14.10 -14.01
CA SER A 256 6.26 13.32 -12.77
C SER A 256 5.59 13.99 -11.58
N LEU A 257 4.88 13.20 -10.79
CA LEU A 257 4.42 13.58 -9.46
C LEU A 257 5.20 12.76 -8.42
N SER A 258 5.87 13.45 -7.51
CA SER A 258 6.58 12.83 -6.39
C SER A 258 6.82 13.85 -5.28
N TRP A 259 7.00 13.37 -4.05
CA TRP A 259 7.46 14.19 -2.93
C TRP A 259 9.00 14.30 -2.86
N SER A 260 9.70 13.73 -3.84
CA SER A 260 11.16 13.86 -3.98
C SER A 260 11.59 15.32 -4.01
N THR A 261 12.72 15.65 -3.36
CA THR A 261 13.31 16.99 -3.40
C THR A 261 13.75 17.39 -4.82
N GLN A 262 14.05 16.40 -5.67
CA GLN A 262 14.54 16.57 -7.03
C GLN A 262 13.48 16.22 -8.10
N ASN A 263 12.18 16.31 -7.78
CA ASN A 263 11.14 15.92 -8.74
C ASN A 263 11.24 16.69 -10.09
N GLY A 264 11.62 17.97 -10.06
CA GLY A 264 11.82 18.74 -11.30
C GLY A 264 12.99 18.23 -12.15
N GLU A 265 14.06 17.72 -11.54
CA GLU A 265 15.18 17.11 -12.26
C GLU A 265 14.79 15.74 -12.85
N ILE A 266 14.03 14.93 -12.10
CA ILE A 266 13.46 13.66 -12.59
C ILE A 266 12.60 13.93 -13.83
N GLU A 267 11.65 14.85 -13.74
CA GLU A 267 10.76 15.22 -14.84
C GLU A 267 11.56 15.67 -16.06
N SER A 268 12.46 16.65 -15.90
CA SER A 268 13.21 17.22 -17.01
C SER A 268 14.12 16.19 -17.72
N LYS A 269 14.78 15.31 -16.97
CA LYS A 269 15.62 14.25 -17.56
C LYS A 269 14.79 13.21 -18.30
N LEU A 270 13.71 12.73 -17.69
CA LEU A 270 12.86 11.71 -18.29
C LEU A 270 12.11 12.23 -19.50
N ASP A 271 11.61 13.46 -19.46
CA ASP A 271 11.00 14.12 -20.62
C ASP A 271 12.00 14.21 -21.77
N ASN A 272 13.23 14.68 -21.50
CA ASN A 272 14.25 14.76 -22.54
C ASN A 272 14.59 13.38 -23.15
N ILE A 273 14.89 12.38 -22.30
CA ILE A 273 15.30 11.06 -22.77
C ILE A 273 14.15 10.36 -23.51
N LEU A 274 12.96 10.31 -22.91
CA LEU A 274 11.86 9.56 -23.47
C LEU A 274 11.29 10.26 -24.72
N VAL A 275 11.11 11.58 -24.71
CA VAL A 275 10.55 12.31 -25.87
C VAL A 275 11.56 12.38 -27.03
N TYR A 276 12.83 12.68 -26.78
CA TYR A 276 13.79 12.96 -27.86
C TYR A 276 14.69 11.78 -28.24
N GLN A 277 14.93 10.82 -27.35
CA GLN A 277 15.82 9.69 -27.63
C GLN A 277 15.01 8.43 -27.94
N ILE A 278 14.11 8.02 -27.03
CA ILE A 278 13.25 6.84 -27.23
C ILE A 278 12.16 7.13 -28.27
N LYS A 279 11.53 8.31 -28.19
CA LYS A 279 10.51 8.89 -29.09
C LYS A 279 9.19 8.12 -29.20
N GLN A 280 9.21 6.79 -29.16
CA GLN A 280 8.04 5.94 -29.36
C GLN A 280 8.13 4.67 -28.51
N LEU A 281 6.97 4.11 -28.18
CA LEU A 281 6.84 2.85 -27.43
C LEU A 281 6.10 1.81 -28.28
N ASN A 282 6.61 1.52 -29.47
CA ASN A 282 5.98 0.59 -30.41
C ASN A 282 6.43 -0.86 -30.22
N THR A 283 7.69 -1.05 -29.82
CA THR A 283 8.32 -2.38 -29.72
C THR A 283 8.69 -2.74 -28.29
N ASN A 284 8.81 -4.04 -28.02
CA ASN A 284 9.26 -4.55 -26.71
C ASN A 284 10.65 -4.00 -26.33
N GLN A 285 11.55 -3.83 -27.30
CA GLN A 285 12.87 -3.23 -27.08
C GLN A 285 12.75 -1.79 -26.58
N GLN A 286 11.91 -0.96 -27.22
CA GLN A 286 11.72 0.43 -26.79
C GLN A 286 11.11 0.54 -25.39
N ILE A 287 10.23 -0.40 -25.02
CA ILE A 287 9.66 -0.49 -23.68
C ILE A 287 10.75 -0.79 -22.65
N THR A 288 11.57 -1.81 -22.89
CA THR A 288 12.70 -2.16 -22.00
C THR A 288 13.67 -1.00 -21.87
N GLU A 289 14.09 -0.39 -22.99
CA GLU A 289 15.00 0.77 -22.98
C GLU A 289 14.40 1.96 -22.21
N ALA A 290 13.11 2.24 -22.35
CA ALA A 290 12.44 3.30 -21.59
C ALA A 290 12.49 3.04 -20.08
N ILE A 291 12.19 1.81 -19.64
CA ILE A 291 12.23 1.43 -18.22
C ILE A 291 13.66 1.47 -17.67
N GLU A 292 14.67 1.06 -18.44
CA GLU A 292 16.08 1.15 -18.02
C GLU A 292 16.53 2.61 -17.83
N ASN A 293 16.09 3.51 -18.71
CA ASN A 293 16.35 4.95 -18.58
C ASN A 293 15.61 5.56 -17.37
N ILE A 294 14.39 5.11 -17.10
CA ILE A 294 13.66 5.47 -15.88
C ILE A 294 14.45 5.00 -14.64
N GLN A 295 14.90 3.75 -14.62
CA GLN A 295 15.68 3.22 -13.50
C GLN A 295 16.93 4.06 -13.26
N THR A 296 17.72 4.32 -14.30
CA THR A 296 18.98 5.07 -14.20
C THR A 296 18.75 6.49 -13.68
N THR A 297 17.68 7.14 -14.15
CA THR A 297 17.33 8.49 -13.71
C THR A 297 16.89 8.52 -12.25
N LEU A 298 16.06 7.57 -11.82
CA LEU A 298 15.57 7.49 -10.43
C LEU A 298 16.69 7.03 -9.47
N GLU A 299 17.57 6.13 -9.90
CA GLU A 299 18.74 5.71 -9.14
C GLU A 299 19.69 6.87 -8.83
N THR A 300 19.76 7.89 -9.68
CA THR A 300 20.61 9.07 -9.46
C THR A 300 19.87 10.25 -8.83
N SER A 301 18.60 10.48 -9.21
CA SER A 301 17.90 11.73 -8.91
C SER A 301 16.81 11.58 -7.84
N PHE A 302 16.29 10.37 -7.58
CA PHE A 302 15.28 10.21 -6.53
C PHE A 302 15.87 10.36 -5.13
N ASP A 303 15.31 11.29 -4.36
CA ASP A 303 15.66 11.58 -2.97
C ASP A 303 14.39 11.66 -2.12
N ARG A 304 14.16 10.61 -1.30
CA ARG A 304 12.93 10.43 -0.52
C ARG A 304 12.93 11.34 0.70
N LYS A 305 11.87 12.14 0.86
CA LYS A 305 11.65 12.92 2.07
C LYS A 305 11.20 12.05 3.26
N SER A 306 11.63 12.46 4.46
CA SER A 306 11.18 11.83 5.70
C SER A 306 9.79 12.34 6.08
N MET A 307 8.96 11.48 6.70
CA MET A 307 7.70 11.98 7.30
C MET A 307 7.94 12.89 8.50
N GLN A 308 9.13 12.82 9.10
CA GLN A 308 9.52 13.70 10.20
C GLN A 308 9.50 15.17 9.77
N ASP A 309 9.88 15.46 8.52
CA ASP A 309 9.89 16.83 7.96
C ASP A 309 8.50 17.46 7.95
N TYR A 310 7.44 16.65 8.04
CA TYR A 310 6.04 17.07 8.03
C TYR A 310 5.37 16.98 9.41
N GLU A 311 6.10 16.68 10.48
CA GLU A 311 5.53 16.59 11.84
C GLU A 311 4.92 17.91 12.32
N TYR A 312 5.34 19.05 11.78
CA TYR A 312 4.72 20.35 12.10
C TYR A 312 3.22 20.39 11.77
N LEU A 313 2.76 19.60 10.79
CA LEU A 313 1.34 19.46 10.45
C LEU A 313 0.56 18.70 11.54
N LEU A 314 1.21 17.91 12.40
CA LEU A 314 0.54 17.13 13.44
C LEU A 314 -0.22 18.02 14.44
N GLN A 315 0.29 19.21 14.74
CA GLN A 315 -0.38 20.13 15.66
C GLN A 315 -1.74 20.59 15.12
N GLU A 316 -1.81 20.92 13.83
CA GLU A 316 -3.06 21.25 13.15
C GLU A 316 -4.04 20.06 13.16
N VAL A 317 -3.54 18.85 12.86
CA VAL A 317 -4.40 17.67 12.85
C VAL A 317 -4.95 17.43 14.26
N LYS A 318 -4.11 17.49 15.31
CA LYS A 318 -4.51 17.30 16.71
C LYS A 318 -5.55 18.31 17.19
N SER A 319 -5.34 19.59 16.92
CA SER A 319 -6.25 20.65 17.39
C SER A 319 -7.68 20.41 16.89
N ARG A 320 -7.84 19.89 15.67
CA ARG A 320 -9.15 19.57 15.09
C ARG A 320 -9.92 18.48 15.83
N TYR A 321 -9.21 17.53 16.45
CA TYR A 321 -9.81 16.47 17.25
C TYR A 321 -9.86 16.81 18.75
N GLY A 322 -9.49 18.04 19.12
CA GLY A 322 -9.52 18.53 20.50
C GLY A 322 -8.41 17.95 21.38
N PHE A 323 -7.22 17.76 20.80
CA PHE A 323 -5.98 17.37 21.49
C PHE A 323 -4.97 18.51 21.58
#